data_AF-A0A963WKG5-F1
#
_entry.id   AF-A0A963WKG5-F1
#
_cell.length_a   1.000
_cell.length_b   1.000
_cell.length_c   1.000
_cell.angle_alpha   90.00
_cell.angle_beta   90.00
_cell.angle_gamma   90.00
#
_symmetry.space_group_name_H-M   'P 1'
#
loop_
_entity.id
_entity.type
_entity.pdbx_description
1 polymer ?
#
loop_
_entity_poly.entity_id
_entity_poly.type
_entity_poly.pdbx_seq_one_letter_code
_entity_poly.pdbx_strand_id
1 'polypeptide(L)'
;NEFLDALPVRQLVRTEDGWRERMVACEKGAFIPVAGQQPMDAAVPEARRSAPVGTIIETCPGAASVVYEVAGRLIEQSGAALFIDYGYDEQRTGSTLQAVRDHRKVDPFASPGEADLTAHVDFASLAQVALSRGCKWLGTVPQGRWLRELGIEARAQALAGHAPEHAGAIHSAKERLIAEGQMGALFKVMGLASPNWPDGAGF
;
A
#
# COMPACT_ATOMS: atom_id res chain seq x y z
N ASN A 1 -4.55 6.37 -7.25
CA ASN A 1 -3.21 6.80 -6.83
C ASN A 1 -3.35 7.31 -5.42
N GLU A 2 -2.56 6.79 -4.47
CA GLU A 2 -2.55 7.22 -3.06
C GLU A 2 -3.97 7.30 -2.49
N PHE A 3 -4.69 6.18 -2.60
CA PHE A 3 -6.07 6.06 -2.15
C PHE A 3 -6.19 4.96 -1.10
N LEU A 4 -5.42 3.89 -1.23
CA LEU A 4 -5.54 2.72 -0.38
C LEU A 4 -4.76 2.88 0.92
N ASP A 5 -3.66 3.62 0.91
CA ASP A 5 -2.80 3.88 2.06
C ASP A 5 -3.46 4.74 3.15
N ALA A 6 -4.41 5.60 2.75
CA ALA A 6 -5.21 6.42 3.64
C ALA A 6 -6.41 5.67 4.28
N LEU A 7 -6.68 4.42 3.87
CA LEU A 7 -7.80 3.67 4.41
C LEU A 7 -7.46 3.07 5.79
N PRO A 8 -8.41 3.06 6.76
CA PRO A 8 -8.13 2.60 8.11
C PRO A 8 -7.59 1.17 8.18
N VAL A 9 -6.37 1.04 8.71
CA VAL A 9 -5.75 -0.25 8.99
C VAL A 9 -6.12 -0.76 10.38
N ARG A 10 -6.19 -2.08 10.50
CA ARG A 10 -6.22 -2.80 11.78
C ARG A 10 -4.89 -3.49 11.98
N GLN A 11 -4.38 -3.42 13.21
CA GLN A 11 -3.16 -4.10 13.59
C GLN A 11 -3.51 -5.26 14.54
N LEU A 12 -2.98 -6.44 14.28
CA LEU A 12 -3.02 -7.59 15.19
C LEU A 12 -1.63 -7.74 15.79
N VAL A 13 -1.56 -8.02 17.09
CA VAL A 13 -0.30 -8.24 17.82
C VAL A 13 -0.31 -9.62 18.47
N ARG A 14 0.80 -10.35 18.34
CA ARG A 14 1.01 -11.60 19.06
C ARG A 14 1.40 -11.31 20.51
N THR A 15 0.56 -11.69 21.47
CA THR A 15 0.87 -11.66 22.90
C THR A 15 1.28 -13.05 23.36
N GLU A 16 1.51 -13.27 24.66
CA GLU A 16 1.72 -14.63 25.20
C GLU A 16 0.44 -15.49 25.04
N ASP A 17 -0.74 -14.91 25.29
CA ASP A 17 -2.06 -15.57 25.28
C ASP A 17 -2.74 -15.71 23.90
N GLY A 18 -2.00 -15.48 22.82
CA GLY A 18 -2.51 -15.59 21.44
C GLY A 18 -2.43 -14.28 20.67
N TRP A 19 -3.14 -14.20 19.56
CA TRP A 19 -3.29 -12.95 18.81
C TRP A 19 -4.39 -12.08 19.41
N ARG A 20 -4.13 -10.77 19.46
CA ARG A 20 -5.09 -9.75 19.90
C ARG A 20 -5.10 -8.60 18.89
N GLU A 21 -6.22 -7.89 18.80
CA GLU A 21 -6.25 -6.61 18.08
C GLU A 21 -5.45 -5.58 18.90
N ARG A 22 -4.64 -4.77 18.22
CA ARG A 22 -3.91 -3.66 18.85
C ARG A 22 -4.82 -2.44 18.85
N MET A 23 -5.17 -2.02 20.06
CA MET A 23 -6.10 -0.93 20.34
C MET A 23 -5.34 0.32 20.79
N VAL A 24 -6.05 1.43 20.93
CA VAL A 24 -5.53 2.67 21.51
C VAL A 24 -6.21 2.92 22.84
N ALA A 25 -5.42 3.05 23.91
CA ALA A 25 -5.89 3.47 25.22
C ALA A 25 -5.49 4.93 25.49
N CYS A 26 -6.19 5.57 26.43
CA CYS A 26 -5.83 6.90 26.93
C CYS A 26 -5.34 6.77 28.38
N GLU A 27 -4.06 7.09 28.60
CA GLU A 27 -3.43 7.10 29.92
C GLU A 27 -2.85 8.48 30.20
N LYS A 28 -3.30 9.13 31.29
CA LYS A 28 -2.80 10.46 31.72
C LYS A 28 -2.83 11.51 30.61
N GLY A 29 -3.80 11.44 29.70
CA GLY A 29 -3.97 12.37 28.58
C GLY A 29 -3.10 12.07 27.35
N ALA A 30 -2.35 10.97 27.35
CA ALA A 30 -1.63 10.47 26.19
C ALA A 30 -2.30 9.24 25.60
N PHE A 31 -2.29 9.12 24.27
CA PHE A 31 -2.74 7.92 23.58
C PHE A 31 -1.59 6.92 23.50
N ILE A 32 -1.84 5.66 23.86
CA ILE A 32 -0.85 4.59 23.79
C ILE A 32 -1.42 3.34 23.13
N PRO A 33 -0.61 2.59 22.38
CA PRO A 33 -1.03 1.32 21.82
C PRO A 33 -1.07 0.23 22.89
N VAL A 34 -2.16 -0.51 22.97
CA VAL A 34 -2.34 -1.64 23.91
C VAL A 34 -2.89 -2.87 23.20
N ALA A 35 -2.66 -4.06 23.75
CA ALA A 35 -3.34 -5.26 23.27
C ALA A 35 -4.80 -5.27 23.76
N GLY A 36 -5.74 -5.53 22.86
CA GLY A 36 -7.14 -5.73 23.18
C GLY A 36 -7.38 -7.06 23.90
N GLN A 37 -8.59 -7.22 24.45
CA GLN A 37 -8.96 -8.41 25.23
C GLN A 37 -9.50 -9.56 24.38
N GLN A 38 -10.06 -9.26 23.20
CA GLN A 38 -10.70 -10.24 22.33
C GLN A 38 -9.65 -11.08 21.58
N PRO A 39 -9.75 -12.41 21.61
CA PRO A 39 -8.89 -13.29 20.81
C PRO A 39 -9.10 -13.11 19.31
N MET A 40 -8.00 -13.01 18.56
CA MET A 40 -7.99 -12.77 17.11
C MET A 40 -7.29 -13.87 16.31
N ASP A 41 -6.96 -15.01 16.93
CA ASP A 41 -6.23 -16.12 16.29
C ASP A 41 -6.93 -16.67 15.04
N ALA A 42 -8.27 -16.62 15.02
CA ALA A 42 -9.09 -17.03 13.88
C ALA A 42 -8.95 -16.08 12.67
N ALA A 43 -8.65 -14.80 12.90
CA ALA A 43 -8.45 -13.80 11.85
C ALA A 43 -7.03 -13.82 11.26
N VAL A 44 -6.11 -14.57 11.87
CA VAL A 44 -4.72 -14.69 11.42
C VAL A 44 -4.56 -15.92 10.53
N PRO A 45 -3.91 -15.80 9.36
CA PRO A 45 -3.57 -16.94 8.52
C PRO A 45 -2.81 -18.00 9.30
N GLU A 46 -3.13 -19.28 9.05
CA GLU A 46 -2.58 -20.41 9.81
C GLU A 46 -1.05 -20.40 9.86
N ALA A 47 -0.40 -20.12 8.73
CA ALA A 47 1.04 -20.02 8.59
C ALA A 47 1.71 -18.96 9.51
N ARG A 48 0.94 -18.02 10.05
CA ARG A 48 1.44 -16.93 10.93
C ARG A 48 1.00 -17.07 12.38
N ARG A 49 0.16 -18.05 12.73
CA ARG A 49 -0.35 -18.21 14.11
C ARG A 49 0.76 -18.44 15.13
N SER A 50 1.82 -19.12 14.72
CA SER A 50 3.01 -19.43 15.54
C SER A 50 4.10 -18.34 15.51
N ALA A 51 3.82 -17.15 14.99
CA ALA A 51 4.82 -16.07 14.99
C ALA A 51 5.28 -15.72 16.43
N PRO A 52 6.50 -15.16 16.59
CA PRO A 52 7.01 -14.74 17.90
C PRO A 52 6.12 -13.70 18.58
N VAL A 53 6.12 -13.69 19.92
CA VAL A 53 5.49 -12.63 20.73
C VAL A 53 6.05 -11.26 20.33
N GLY A 54 5.17 -10.26 20.25
CA GLY A 54 5.47 -8.91 19.76
C GLY A 54 5.34 -8.74 18.24
N THR A 55 5.15 -9.83 17.48
CA THR A 55 4.89 -9.72 16.03
C THR A 55 3.61 -8.93 15.77
N ILE A 56 3.66 -8.00 14.81
CA ILE A 56 2.51 -7.23 14.35
C ILE A 56 2.17 -7.65 12.92
N ILE A 57 0.88 -7.80 12.64
CA ILE A 57 0.33 -7.97 11.29
C ILE A 57 -0.68 -6.85 11.05
N GLU A 58 -0.64 -6.26 9.87
CA GLU A 58 -1.58 -5.23 9.47
C GLU A 58 -2.57 -5.79 8.46
N THR A 59 -3.82 -5.34 8.54
CA THR A 59 -4.88 -5.67 7.59
C THR A 59 -5.66 -4.40 7.28
N CYS A 60 -6.19 -4.27 6.07
CA CYS A 60 -7.04 -3.15 5.69
C CYS A 60 -8.37 -3.66 5.11
N PRO A 61 -9.39 -3.92 5.95
CA PRO A 61 -10.70 -4.38 5.48
C PRO A 61 -11.34 -3.42 4.48
N GLY A 62 -11.11 -2.11 4.64
CA GLY A 62 -11.58 -1.08 3.71
C GLY A 62 -10.96 -1.25 2.31
N ALA A 63 -9.64 -1.37 2.22
CA ALA A 63 -8.95 -1.60 0.95
C ALA A 63 -9.40 -2.92 0.30
N ALA A 64 -9.54 -4.00 1.09
CA ALA A 64 -10.04 -5.27 0.59
C ALA A 64 -11.47 -5.13 0.01
N SER A 65 -12.37 -4.45 0.72
CA SER A 65 -13.73 -4.19 0.23
C SER A 65 -13.73 -3.38 -1.06
N VAL A 66 -12.93 -2.31 -1.14
CA VAL A 66 -12.84 -1.48 -2.36
C VAL A 66 -12.32 -2.31 -3.53
N VAL A 67 -11.24 -3.07 -3.35
CA VAL A 67 -10.67 -3.91 -4.41
C VAL A 67 -11.65 -4.99 -4.84
N TYR A 68 -12.39 -5.59 -3.91
CA TYR A 68 -13.43 -6.56 -4.21
C TYR A 68 -14.57 -5.97 -5.06
N GLU A 69 -15.03 -4.76 -4.73
CA GLU A 69 -16.07 -4.05 -5.50
C GLU A 69 -15.57 -3.63 -6.88
N VAL A 70 -14.33 -3.10 -6.97
CA VAL A 70 -13.72 -2.78 -8.27
C VAL A 70 -13.59 -4.04 -9.12
N ALA A 71 -13.14 -5.15 -8.54
CA ALA A 71 -13.07 -6.43 -9.24
C ALA A 71 -14.45 -6.89 -9.76
N GLY A 72 -15.50 -6.73 -8.96
CA GLY A 72 -16.88 -6.98 -9.39
C GLY A 72 -17.26 -6.17 -10.63
N ARG A 73 -16.97 -4.86 -10.62
CA ARG A 73 -17.25 -3.97 -11.76
C ARG A 73 -16.48 -4.36 -13.01
N LEU A 74 -15.20 -4.71 -12.88
CA LEU A 74 -14.38 -5.16 -14.02
C LEU A 74 -14.92 -6.44 -14.65
N ILE A 75 -15.49 -7.35 -13.85
CA ILE A 75 -16.12 -8.57 -14.35
C ILE A 75 -17.42 -8.27 -15.11
N GLU A 76 -18.23 -7.36 -14.58
CA GLU A 76 -19.53 -7.02 -15.17
C GLU A 76 -19.41 -6.13 -16.42
N GLN A 77 -18.46 -5.21 -16.42
CA GLN A 77 -18.40 -4.10 -17.39
C GLN A 77 -17.18 -4.17 -18.30
N SER A 78 -16.27 -5.12 -18.07
CA SER A 78 -14.94 -5.14 -18.67
C SER A 78 -14.10 -3.92 -18.27
N GLY A 79 -12.86 -3.85 -18.74
CA GLY A 79 -11.93 -2.77 -18.43
C GLY A 79 -10.73 -3.19 -17.59
N ALA A 80 -10.04 -2.18 -17.08
CA ALA A 80 -8.90 -2.34 -16.19
C ALA A 80 -8.91 -1.27 -15.08
N ALA A 81 -8.25 -1.59 -13.97
CA ALA A 81 -8.00 -0.69 -12.85
C ALA A 81 -6.51 -0.69 -12.50
N LEU A 82 -6.02 0.48 -12.10
CA LEU A 82 -4.63 0.69 -11.71
C LEU A 82 -4.59 1.26 -10.30
N PHE A 83 -3.94 0.53 -9.39
CA PHE A 83 -3.69 0.99 -8.03
C PHE A 83 -2.21 1.30 -7.89
N ILE A 84 -1.90 2.54 -7.53
CA ILE A 84 -0.53 3.03 -7.34
C ILE A 84 -0.47 3.58 -5.93
N ASP A 85 0.36 2.97 -5.09
CA ASP A 85 0.43 3.33 -3.68
C ASP A 85 1.73 2.86 -3.00
N TYR A 86 2.01 3.40 -1.81
CA TYR A 86 3.11 2.97 -0.96
C TYR A 86 2.81 1.59 -0.40
N GLY A 87 3.67 0.60 -0.63
CA GLY A 87 3.30 -0.74 -0.21
C GLY A 87 4.35 -1.81 -0.42
N TYR A 88 3.90 -3.04 -0.26
CA TYR A 88 4.69 -4.24 -0.47
C TYR A 88 3.85 -5.28 -1.22
N ASP A 89 4.54 -6.08 -2.02
CA ASP A 89 4.01 -7.15 -2.87
C ASP A 89 4.32 -8.54 -2.30
N GLU A 90 5.05 -8.60 -1.20
CA GLU A 90 5.32 -9.80 -0.43
C GLU A 90 4.84 -9.67 1.01
N GLN A 91 4.44 -10.81 1.56
CA GLN A 91 3.98 -10.93 2.93
C GLN A 91 4.96 -10.31 3.96
N ARG A 92 4.49 -9.28 4.67
CA ARG A 92 5.28 -8.56 5.69
C ARG A 92 4.68 -8.65 7.09
N THR A 93 5.54 -8.45 8.10
CA THR A 93 5.18 -8.22 9.50
C THR A 93 5.79 -6.91 10.00
N GLY A 94 5.26 -6.38 11.10
CA GLY A 94 5.64 -5.09 11.67
C GLY A 94 4.62 -3.99 11.37
N SER A 95 4.65 -2.95 12.18
CA SER A 95 3.82 -1.75 11.99
C SER A 95 4.38 -0.91 10.85
N THR A 96 3.53 -0.55 9.90
CA THR A 96 3.85 0.44 8.85
C THR A 96 3.07 1.74 9.02
N LEU A 97 2.14 1.80 9.98
CA LEU A 97 1.47 3.03 10.39
C LEU A 97 2.47 4.15 10.68
N GLN A 98 2.32 5.26 9.97
CA GLN A 98 3.13 6.46 10.09
C GLN A 98 2.23 7.68 10.15
N ALA A 99 2.73 8.72 10.81
CA ALA A 99 2.13 10.04 10.79
C ALA A 99 3.08 11.04 10.18
N VAL A 100 2.58 11.89 9.28
CA VAL A 100 3.34 12.94 8.63
C VAL A 100 2.70 14.30 8.88
N ARG A 101 3.50 15.23 9.38
CA ARG A 101 3.12 16.65 9.54
C ARG A 101 4.27 17.52 9.05
N ASP A 102 3.98 18.52 8.22
CA ASP A 102 4.97 19.41 7.62
C ASP A 102 6.17 18.68 6.98
N HIS A 103 5.89 17.60 6.25
CA HIS A 103 6.91 16.72 5.62
C HIS A 103 7.87 16.03 6.60
N ARG A 104 7.48 15.89 7.87
CA ARG A 104 8.26 15.21 8.91
C ARG A 104 7.44 14.08 9.52
N LYS A 105 8.13 12.96 9.80
CA LYS A 105 7.54 11.87 10.56
C LYS A 105 7.33 12.31 12.01
N VAL A 106 6.12 12.12 12.51
CA VAL A 106 5.74 12.39 13.90
C VAL A 106 5.15 11.14 14.53
N ASP A 107 4.98 11.15 15.86
CA ASP A 107 4.28 10.07 16.56
C ASP A 107 2.79 10.08 16.17
N PRO A 108 2.24 8.95 15.65
CA PRO A 108 0.83 8.83 15.31
C PRO A 108 -0.17 9.13 16.43
N PHE A 109 0.28 9.06 17.69
CA PHE A 109 -0.58 9.23 18.86
C PHE A 109 -0.51 10.64 19.48
N ALA A 110 0.40 11.50 19.01
CA ALA A 110 0.71 12.77 19.68
C ALA A 110 -0.25 13.92 19.36
N SER A 111 -0.80 14.00 18.14
CA SER A 111 -1.62 15.14 17.71
C SER A 111 -2.76 14.69 16.76
N PRO A 112 -3.79 13.98 17.28
CA PRO A 112 -4.89 13.48 16.45
C PRO A 112 -5.60 14.61 15.70
N GLY A 113 -5.77 14.44 14.38
CA GLY A 113 -6.40 15.42 13.51
C GLY A 113 -5.46 16.49 12.94
N GLU A 114 -4.21 16.55 13.39
CA GLU A 114 -3.21 17.53 12.89
C GLU A 114 -2.10 16.90 12.03
N ALA A 115 -2.04 15.58 11.95
CA ALA A 115 -1.09 14.84 11.13
C ALA A 115 -1.83 13.88 10.21
N ASP A 116 -1.31 13.71 9.00
CA ASP A 116 -1.81 12.73 8.05
C ASP A 116 -1.33 11.34 8.45
N LEU A 117 -2.22 10.35 8.42
CA LEU A 117 -1.93 8.98 8.80
C LEU A 117 -1.93 8.09 7.56
N THR A 118 -0.81 7.41 7.33
CA THR A 118 -0.64 6.48 6.21
C THR A 118 -0.11 5.15 6.71
N ALA A 119 -0.46 4.08 6.02
CA ALA A 119 0.10 2.75 6.22
C ALA A 119 0.41 2.12 4.86
N HIS A 120 1.42 1.25 4.82
CA HIS A 120 1.78 0.56 3.60
C HIS A 120 0.65 -0.39 3.18
N VAL A 121 0.37 -0.39 1.88
CA VAL A 121 -0.62 -1.23 1.24
C VAL A 121 -0.07 -2.65 1.04
N ASP A 122 -0.84 -3.64 1.49
CA ASP A 122 -0.56 -5.06 1.29
C ASP A 122 -1.08 -5.52 -0.09
N PHE A 123 -0.30 -5.27 -1.14
CA PHE A 123 -0.68 -5.66 -2.50
C PHE A 123 -0.74 -7.17 -2.70
N ALA A 124 0.02 -7.95 -1.91
CA ALA A 124 -0.04 -9.41 -1.94
C ALA A 124 -1.45 -9.92 -1.59
N SER A 125 -2.02 -9.37 -0.51
CA SER A 125 -3.37 -9.71 -0.05
C SER A 125 -4.44 -9.15 -0.97
N LEU A 126 -4.30 -7.91 -1.45
CA LEU A 126 -5.28 -7.31 -2.36
C LEU A 126 -5.36 -8.03 -3.71
N ALA A 127 -4.24 -8.54 -4.23
CA ALA A 127 -4.24 -9.38 -5.42
C ALA A 127 -5.10 -10.64 -5.22
N GLN A 128 -4.99 -11.31 -4.06
CA GLN A 128 -5.83 -12.48 -3.75
C GLN A 128 -7.32 -12.13 -3.67
N VAL A 129 -7.66 -10.95 -3.12
CA VAL A 129 -9.04 -10.46 -3.10
C VAL A 129 -9.59 -10.30 -4.52
N ALA A 130 -8.83 -9.69 -5.42
CA ALA A 130 -9.25 -9.52 -6.82
C ALA A 130 -9.39 -10.87 -7.55
N LEU A 131 -8.41 -11.78 -7.37
CA LEU A 131 -8.43 -13.12 -7.95
C LEU A 131 -9.64 -13.93 -7.47
N SER A 132 -10.06 -13.78 -6.21
CA SER A 132 -11.25 -14.44 -5.67
C SER A 132 -12.56 -14.07 -6.38
N ARG A 133 -12.59 -12.92 -7.06
CA ARG A 133 -13.70 -12.44 -7.90
C ARG A 133 -13.56 -12.85 -9.37
N GLY A 134 -12.48 -13.57 -9.72
CA GLY A 134 -12.19 -13.99 -11.10
C GLY A 134 -11.55 -12.91 -11.97
N CYS A 135 -11.09 -11.79 -11.41
CA CYS A 135 -10.34 -10.79 -12.17
C CYS A 135 -8.98 -11.34 -12.62
N LYS A 136 -8.50 -10.86 -13.76
CA LYS A 136 -7.11 -11.04 -14.18
C LYS A 136 -6.22 -10.10 -13.37
N TRP A 137 -5.27 -10.66 -12.64
CA TRP A 137 -4.19 -9.87 -12.04
C TRP A 137 -3.09 -9.72 -13.09
N LEU A 138 -2.86 -8.49 -13.54
CA LEU A 138 -1.83 -8.18 -14.54
C LEU A 138 -0.43 -8.29 -13.92
N GLY A 139 -0.32 -7.99 -12.62
CA GLY A 139 0.90 -8.02 -11.86
C GLY A 139 0.93 -6.91 -10.81
N THR A 140 1.88 -7.00 -9.90
CA THR A 140 2.26 -5.92 -8.99
C THR A 140 3.75 -5.70 -9.16
N VAL A 141 4.16 -4.49 -9.55
CA VAL A 141 5.55 -4.16 -9.85
C VAL A 141 5.96 -2.85 -9.19
N PRO A 142 7.27 -2.62 -8.94
CA PRO A 142 7.75 -1.32 -8.48
C PRO A 142 7.42 -0.20 -9.47
N GLN A 143 7.00 0.97 -8.98
CA GLN A 143 6.67 2.13 -9.80
C GLN A 143 7.79 2.52 -10.75
N GLY A 144 9.05 2.50 -10.27
CA GLY A 144 10.19 2.88 -11.08
C GLY A 144 10.43 1.93 -12.25
N ARG A 145 10.15 0.62 -12.09
CA ARG A 145 10.21 -0.34 -13.19
C ARG A 145 9.08 -0.07 -14.18
N TRP A 146 7.84 0.03 -13.69
CA TRP A 146 6.66 0.24 -14.50
C TRP A 146 6.75 1.51 -15.38
N LEU A 147 7.16 2.64 -14.79
CA LEU A 147 7.33 3.90 -15.53
C LEU A 147 8.45 3.85 -16.57
N ARG A 148 9.53 3.09 -16.32
CA ARG A 148 10.60 2.88 -17.31
C ARG A 148 10.11 2.09 -18.51
N GLU A 149 9.36 1.00 -18.28
CA GLU A 149 8.75 0.21 -19.36
C GLU A 149 7.77 1.05 -20.20
N LEU A 150 7.11 2.05 -19.60
CA LEU A 150 6.26 3.00 -20.31
C LEU A 150 7.01 4.17 -20.99
N GLY A 151 8.35 4.21 -20.90
CA GLY A 151 9.17 5.17 -21.63
C GLY A 151 9.33 6.54 -20.96
N ILE A 152 9.23 6.63 -19.63
CA ILE A 152 9.41 7.89 -18.89
C ILE A 152 10.74 8.59 -19.20
N GLU A 153 11.81 7.84 -19.47
CA GLU A 153 13.13 8.41 -19.76
C GLU A 153 13.15 9.14 -21.10
N ALA A 154 12.61 8.52 -22.15
CA ALA A 154 12.45 9.15 -23.46
C ALA A 154 11.56 10.40 -23.39
N ARG A 155 10.47 10.31 -22.60
CA ARG A 155 9.59 11.47 -22.37
C ARG A 155 10.31 12.62 -21.65
N ALA A 156 11.07 12.32 -20.59
CA ALA A 156 11.83 13.31 -19.86
C ALA A 156 12.89 13.99 -20.73
N GLN A 157 13.60 13.21 -21.56
CA GLN A 157 14.59 13.74 -22.51
C GLN A 157 13.95 14.67 -23.54
N ALA A 158 12.82 14.28 -24.13
CA ALA A 158 12.11 15.12 -25.10
C ALA A 158 11.63 16.44 -24.48
N LEU A 159 11.09 16.39 -23.24
CA LEU A 159 10.66 17.58 -22.51
C LEU A 159 11.83 18.51 -22.19
N ALA A 160 12.95 17.97 -21.71
CA ALA A 160 14.14 18.74 -21.41
C ALA A 160 14.77 19.39 -22.66
N GLY A 161 14.68 18.72 -23.82
CA GLY A 161 15.12 19.29 -25.10
C GLY A 161 14.21 20.42 -25.60
N HIS A 162 12.90 20.34 -25.34
CA HIS A 162 11.94 21.37 -25.73
C HIS A 162 11.97 22.61 -24.82
N ALA A 163 12.22 22.42 -23.53
CA ALA A 163 12.31 23.49 -22.54
C ALA A 163 13.61 23.37 -21.70
N PRO A 164 14.77 23.76 -22.27
CA PRO A 164 16.07 23.61 -21.61
C PRO A 164 16.17 24.30 -20.24
N GLU A 165 15.47 25.42 -20.05
CA GLU A 165 15.38 26.14 -18.79
C GLU A 165 14.72 25.33 -17.65
N HIS A 166 13.91 24.32 -18.01
CA HIS A 166 13.24 23.42 -17.07
C HIS A 166 13.93 22.05 -16.96
N ALA A 167 15.00 21.80 -17.72
CA ALA A 167 15.65 20.50 -17.79
C ALA A 167 16.07 19.94 -16.41
N GLY A 168 16.61 20.79 -15.53
CA GLY A 168 16.98 20.41 -14.17
C GLY A 168 15.80 19.91 -13.35
N ALA A 169 14.68 20.65 -13.37
CA ALA A 169 13.46 20.28 -12.64
C ALA A 169 12.85 18.98 -13.19
N ILE A 170 12.83 18.81 -14.52
CA ILE A 170 12.34 17.59 -15.17
C ILE A 170 13.19 16.38 -14.76
N HIS A 171 14.52 16.54 -14.75
CA HIS A 171 15.43 15.48 -14.32
C HIS A 171 15.20 15.09 -12.86
N SER A 172 15.14 16.06 -11.95
CA SER A 172 14.87 15.81 -10.53
C SER A 172 13.50 15.16 -10.28
N ALA A 173 12.46 15.58 -11.00
CA ALA A 173 11.13 14.98 -10.89
C ALA A 173 11.12 13.52 -11.38
N LYS A 174 11.76 13.25 -12.53
CA LYS A 174 11.93 11.89 -13.05
C LYS A 174 12.68 11.01 -12.06
N GLU A 175 13.84 11.46 -11.56
CA GLU A 175 14.64 10.71 -10.58
C GLU A 175 13.83 10.41 -9.31
N ARG A 176 13.08 11.37 -8.79
CA ARG A 176 12.20 11.14 -7.63
C ARG A 176 11.18 10.04 -7.87
N LEU A 177 10.60 9.96 -9.08
CA LEU A 177 9.59 8.97 -9.45
C LEU A 177 10.15 7.56 -9.66
N ILE A 178 11.37 7.42 -10.18
CA ILE A 178 11.89 6.11 -10.66
C ILE A 178 13.11 5.56 -9.93
N ALA A 179 13.83 6.39 -9.17
CA ALA A 179 15.00 5.94 -8.43
C ALA A 179 14.61 5.02 -7.26
N GLU A 180 15.39 3.97 -7.03
CA GLU A 180 15.12 2.98 -5.98
C GLU A 180 15.19 3.59 -4.58
N GLY A 181 16.13 4.51 -4.33
CA GLY A 181 16.24 5.26 -3.07
C GLY A 181 15.21 6.36 -2.89
N GLN A 182 14.21 6.45 -3.78
CA GLN A 182 13.11 7.41 -3.75
C GLN A 182 11.78 6.64 -3.90
N MET A 183 10.84 7.12 -4.73
CA MET A 183 9.54 6.49 -4.90
C MET A 183 9.60 5.21 -5.75
N GLY A 184 10.67 5.01 -6.52
CA GLY A 184 10.74 3.97 -7.55
C GLY A 184 10.61 2.54 -7.02
N ALA A 185 11.19 2.24 -5.86
CA ALA A 185 11.06 0.94 -5.21
C ALA A 185 9.94 0.90 -4.16
N LEU A 186 9.68 2.04 -3.51
CA LEU A 186 8.75 2.16 -2.39
C LEU A 186 7.27 2.09 -2.84
N PHE A 187 6.94 2.73 -3.96
CA PHE A 187 5.61 2.60 -4.56
C PHE A 187 5.51 1.32 -5.36
N LYS A 188 4.32 0.70 -5.29
CA LYS A 188 3.93 -0.40 -6.15
C LYS A 188 2.81 0.04 -7.08
N VAL A 189 2.76 -0.61 -8.22
CA VAL A 189 1.70 -0.48 -9.22
C VAL A 189 1.08 -1.85 -9.37
N MET A 190 -0.20 -1.98 -9.02
CA MET A 190 -0.99 -3.19 -9.21
C MET A 190 -2.02 -2.95 -10.32
N GLY A 191 -1.99 -3.83 -11.32
CA GLY A 191 -2.94 -3.84 -12.43
C GLY A 191 -3.96 -4.96 -12.27
N LEU A 192 -5.24 -4.62 -12.38
CA LEU A 192 -6.35 -5.57 -12.44
C LEU A 192 -7.13 -5.35 -13.73
N ALA A 193 -7.64 -6.42 -14.33
CA ALA A 193 -8.45 -6.33 -15.53
C ALA A 193 -9.50 -7.43 -15.61
N SER A 194 -10.45 -7.26 -16.53
CA SER A 194 -11.37 -8.34 -16.89
C SER A 194 -10.61 -9.52 -17.51
N PRO A 195 -11.13 -10.77 -17.43
CA PRO A 195 -10.41 -11.97 -17.84
C PRO A 195 -9.86 -11.94 -19.28
N ASN A 196 -10.62 -11.32 -20.19
CA ASN A 196 -10.31 -11.26 -21.62
C ASN A 196 -9.60 -9.97 -22.03
N TRP A 197 -9.18 -9.14 -21.07
CA TRP A 197 -8.47 -7.90 -21.36
C TRP A 197 -7.04 -8.18 -21.85
N PRO A 198 -6.50 -7.38 -22.79
CA PRO A 198 -5.09 -7.47 -23.19
C PRO A 198 -4.15 -7.41 -21.99
N ASP A 199 -2.94 -7.91 -22.15
CA ASP A 199 -1.89 -7.72 -21.15
C ASP A 199 -1.61 -6.22 -20.96
N GLY A 200 -1.29 -5.85 -19.72
CA GLY A 200 -1.01 -4.46 -19.37
C GLY A 200 0.42 -4.10 -19.72
N ALA A 201 0.62 -3.03 -20.47
CA ALA A 201 1.95 -2.50 -20.72
C ALA A 201 2.66 -2.18 -19.38
N GLY A 202 3.91 -2.61 -19.25
CA GLY A 202 4.75 -2.41 -18.07
C GLY A 202 4.57 -3.43 -16.94
N PHE A 203 3.67 -4.40 -17.07
CA PHE A 203 3.50 -5.51 -16.12
C PHE A 203 4.27 -6.76 -16.56
#